data_AF-A0A6H9LR63-F1
#
_entry.id   AF-A0A6H9LR63-F1
#
_cell.length_a   1.000
_cell.length_b   1.000
_cell.length_c   1.000
_cell.angle_alpha   90.00
_cell.angle_beta   90.00
_cell.angle_gamma   90.00
#
_symmetry.space_group_name_H-M   'P 1'
#
loop_
_entity.id
_entity.type
_entity.pdbx_description
1 polymer ?
#
loop_
_entity_poly.entity_id
_entity_poly.type
_entity_poly.pdbx_seq_one_letter_code
_entity_poly.pdbx_strand_id
1 'polypeptide(L)'
;MNLNEYLTDVKTELYNLKTQAEKALEQVSDDDFFKLIDPGANSIAQLIKHVSGNMRSRWRDFLTTDGEKPDRHRDTEFEITEDDSRNALMKRWNESWEILRNTLESLTPDDLDKTIII
;
A
#
# COMPACT_ATOMS: atom_id res chain seq x y z
N MET A 1 4.22 -26.01 6.83
CA MET A 1 3.25 -25.18 6.10
C MET A 1 3.47 -25.44 4.63
N ASN A 2 2.44 -25.87 3.90
CA ASN A 2 2.49 -26.01 2.45
C ASN A 2 2.53 -24.61 1.81
N LEU A 3 3.23 -24.42 0.69
CA LEU A 3 3.32 -23.13 -0.01
C LEU A 3 1.94 -22.57 -0.43
N ASN A 4 0.97 -23.45 -0.74
CA ASN A 4 -0.41 -23.03 -1.01
C ASN A 4 -1.12 -22.49 0.25
N GLU A 5 -0.89 -23.13 1.40
CA GLU A 5 -1.41 -22.66 2.70
C GLU A 5 -0.76 -21.32 3.04
N TYR A 6 0.56 -21.19 2.83
CA TYR A 6 1.28 -19.94 3.04
C TYR A 6 0.73 -18.79 2.20
N LEU A 7 0.50 -19.00 0.90
CA LEU A 7 -0.12 -17.98 0.04
C LEU A 7 -1.53 -17.59 0.51
N THR A 8 -2.30 -18.57 0.98
CA THR A 8 -3.65 -18.32 1.54
C THR A 8 -3.58 -17.48 2.81
N ASP A 9 -2.64 -17.79 3.70
CA ASP A 9 -2.41 -17.05 4.93
C ASP A 9 -1.96 -15.61 4.65
N VAL A 10 -1.01 -15.41 3.72
CA VAL A 10 -0.55 -14.07 3.32
C VAL A 10 -1.68 -13.22 2.77
N LYS A 11 -2.52 -13.78 1.86
CA LYS A 11 -3.69 -13.08 1.32
C LYS A 11 -4.67 -12.67 2.42
N THR A 12 -4.95 -13.60 3.33
CA THR A 12 -5.87 -13.38 4.45
C THR A 12 -5.36 -12.29 5.39
N GLU A 13 -4.09 -12.36 5.76
CA GLU A 13 -3.49 -11.42 6.71
C GLU A 13 -3.41 -10.00 6.13
N LEU A 14 -3.01 -9.86 4.86
CA LEU A 14 -2.99 -8.55 4.21
C LEU A 14 -4.39 -7.93 4.12
N TYR A 15 -5.43 -8.73 3.85
CA TYR A 15 -6.81 -8.25 3.87
C TYR A 15 -7.29 -7.84 5.27
N ASN A 16 -6.90 -8.60 6.31
CA ASN A 16 -7.18 -8.26 7.69
C ASN A 16 -6.52 -6.94 8.09
N LEU A 17 -5.26 -6.72 7.70
CA LEU A 17 -4.54 -5.47 7.94
C LEU A 17 -5.21 -4.28 7.24
N LYS A 18 -5.64 -4.44 5.97
CA LYS A 18 -6.42 -3.39 5.28
C LYS A 18 -7.70 -3.06 6.05
N THR A 19 -8.46 -4.10 6.43
CA THR A 19 -9.72 -3.95 7.16
C THR A 19 -9.51 -3.24 8.49
N GLN A 20 -8.46 -3.60 9.23
CA GLN A 20 -8.12 -2.96 10.50
C GLN A 20 -7.75 -1.50 10.31
N ALA A 21 -6.92 -1.19 9.30
CA ALA A 21 -6.55 0.17 8.97
C ALA A 21 -7.80 1.00 8.63
N GLU A 22 -8.69 0.52 7.77
CA GLU A 22 -9.89 1.25 7.36
C GLU A 22 -10.87 1.49 8.51
N LYS A 23 -11.07 0.51 9.39
CA LYS A 23 -11.85 0.69 10.62
C LYS A 23 -11.23 1.75 11.54
N ALA A 24 -9.91 1.86 11.58
CA ALA A 24 -9.25 2.94 12.32
C ALA A 24 -9.48 4.30 11.64
N LEU A 25 -9.38 4.36 10.31
CA LEU A 25 -9.63 5.59 9.54
C LEU A 25 -11.06 6.10 9.72
N GLU A 26 -12.07 5.22 9.75
CA GLU A 26 -13.48 5.58 9.96
C GLU A 26 -13.73 6.33 11.28
N GLN A 27 -12.87 6.15 12.28
CA GLN A 27 -12.99 6.79 13.60
C GLN A 27 -12.37 8.19 13.65
N VAL A 28 -11.75 8.65 12.56
CA VAL A 28 -10.97 9.90 12.54
C VAL A 28 -11.68 10.96 11.70
N SER A 29 -11.71 12.18 12.23
CA SER A 29 -12.22 13.37 11.54
C SER A 29 -11.32 13.75 10.35
N ASP A 30 -11.82 14.55 9.41
CA ASP A 30 -10.99 15.03 8.31
C ASP A 30 -9.83 15.90 8.83
N ASP A 31 -10.06 16.76 9.82
CA ASP A 31 -9.01 17.59 10.42
C ASP A 31 -7.90 16.74 11.06
N ASP A 32 -8.25 15.73 11.85
CA ASP A 32 -7.27 14.85 12.49
C ASP A 32 -6.56 13.93 11.49
N PHE A 33 -7.20 13.59 10.36
CA PHE A 33 -6.59 12.80 9.30
C PHE A 33 -5.37 13.50 8.69
N PHE A 34 -5.42 14.84 8.57
CA PHE A 34 -4.31 15.65 8.04
C PHE A 34 -3.36 16.20 9.12
N LYS A 35 -3.69 16.03 10.41
CA LYS A 35 -2.96 16.63 11.52
C LYS A 35 -1.60 15.97 11.76
N LEU A 36 -0.59 16.82 11.97
CA LEU A 36 0.68 16.41 12.56
C LEU A 36 0.58 16.47 14.08
N ILE A 37 0.94 15.38 14.75
CA ILE A 37 0.97 15.32 16.23
C ILE A 37 2.27 15.86 16.83
N ASP A 38 3.32 15.92 16.02
CA ASP A 38 4.65 16.46 16.35
C ASP A 38 5.37 16.83 15.03
N PRO A 39 6.30 17.81 15.01
CA PRO A 39 7.04 18.17 13.80
C PRO A 39 7.81 17.02 13.12
N GLY A 40 8.21 15.99 13.86
CA GLY A 40 8.88 14.80 13.31
C GLY A 40 7.94 13.64 12.96
N ALA A 41 6.63 13.77 13.23
CA ALA A 41 5.65 12.73 12.97
C ALA A 41 5.11 12.80 11.54
N ASN A 42 4.50 11.70 11.09
CA ASN A 42 3.66 11.69 9.90
C ASN A 42 2.19 11.79 10.30
N SER A 43 1.40 12.56 9.56
CA SER A 43 -0.06 12.51 9.62
C SER A 43 -0.58 11.22 9.00
N ILE A 44 -1.83 10.88 9.30
CA ILE A 44 -2.50 9.71 8.69
C ILE A 44 -2.55 9.88 7.17
N ALA A 45 -2.84 11.08 6.67
CA ALA A 45 -2.83 11.41 5.25
C ALA A 45 -1.50 11.06 4.57
N GLN A 46 -0.36 11.44 5.18
CA GLN A 46 0.98 11.12 4.67
C GLN A 46 1.23 9.61 4.68
N LEU A 47 0.82 8.90 5.73
CA LEU A 47 0.96 7.45 5.80
C LEU A 47 0.14 6.74 4.71
N ILE A 48 -1.12 7.16 4.49
CA ILE A 48 -1.97 6.62 3.43
C ILE A 48 -1.36 6.88 2.05
N LYS A 49 -0.87 8.10 1.80
CA LYS A 49 -0.20 8.46 0.55
C LYS A 49 1.06 7.61 0.32
N HIS A 50 1.89 7.46 1.35
CA HIS A 50 3.12 6.67 1.32
C HIS A 50 2.87 5.18 1.05
N VAL A 51 1.96 4.56 1.79
CA VAL A 51 1.65 3.14 1.62
C VAL A 51 1.03 2.87 0.24
N SER A 52 0.17 3.78 -0.25
CA SER A 52 -0.38 3.69 -1.61
C SER A 52 0.72 3.77 -2.68
N GLY A 53 1.64 4.73 -2.56
CA GLY A 53 2.78 4.88 -3.48
C GLY A 53 3.71 3.67 -3.45
N ASN A 54 3.98 3.12 -2.26
CA ASN A 54 4.74 1.88 -2.10
C ASN A 54 4.05 0.70 -2.80
N MET A 55 2.76 0.48 -2.55
CA MET A 55 2.01 -0.61 -3.16
C MET A 55 1.98 -0.49 -4.69
N ARG A 56 1.63 0.68 -5.22
CA ARG A 56 1.63 0.95 -6.66
C ARG A 56 2.99 0.70 -7.31
N SER A 57 4.07 1.06 -6.64
CA SER A 57 5.42 0.86 -7.18
C SER A 57 5.83 -0.60 -7.13
N ARG A 58 5.80 -1.17 -5.92
CA ARG A 58 6.41 -2.47 -5.61
C ARG A 58 5.64 -3.63 -6.21
N TRP A 59 4.33 -3.50 -6.43
CA TRP A 59 3.47 -4.62 -6.79
C TRP A 59 2.98 -4.62 -8.24
N ARG A 60 3.26 -3.57 -9.02
CA ARG A 60 3.13 -3.62 -10.47
C ARG A 60 4.31 -4.39 -11.05
N ASP A 61 4.05 -5.23 -12.06
CA ASP A 61 5.11 -5.96 -12.77
C ASP A 61 6.06 -6.72 -11.81
N PHE A 62 5.48 -7.30 -10.74
CA PHE A 62 6.16 -7.76 -9.52
C PHE A 62 7.28 -8.78 -9.77
N LEU A 63 7.08 -9.67 -10.75
CA LEU A 63 8.03 -10.74 -11.09
C LEU A 63 8.91 -10.40 -12.30
N THR A 64 8.81 -9.20 -12.86
CA THR A 64 9.43 -8.88 -14.15
C THR A 64 10.25 -7.59 -14.16
N THR A 65 10.16 -6.76 -13.11
CA THR A 65 10.85 -5.47 -13.02
C THR A 65 11.30 -5.17 -11.58
N ASP A 66 12.17 -4.17 -11.41
CA ASP A 66 12.48 -3.61 -10.08
C ASP A 66 11.21 -3.23 -9.32
N GLY A 67 11.20 -3.46 -8.01
CA GLY A 67 10.12 -3.03 -7.14
C GLY A 67 10.00 -1.49 -7.02
N GLU A 68 11.09 -0.74 -7.16
CA GLU A 68 11.05 0.72 -7.25
C GLU A 68 10.83 1.15 -8.71
N LYS A 69 9.61 1.55 -9.05
CA LYS A 69 9.30 1.99 -10.41
C LYS A 69 9.92 3.38 -10.63
N PRO A 70 10.47 3.67 -11.82
CA PRO A 70 11.12 4.96 -12.10
C PRO A 70 10.21 6.17 -11.93
N ASP A 71 8.90 5.95 -11.98
CA ASP A 71 7.87 6.98 -11.80
C ASP A 71 7.46 7.18 -10.32
N ARG A 72 8.09 6.46 -9.39
CA ARG A 72 7.89 6.66 -7.95
C ARG A 72 8.76 7.82 -7.46
N HIS A 73 8.11 8.80 -6.85
CA HIS A 73 8.74 9.94 -6.22
C HIS A 73 8.51 9.87 -4.71
N ARG A 74 9.29 9.03 -4.02
CA ARG A 74 9.03 8.68 -2.62
C ARG A 74 8.93 9.90 -1.69
N ASP A 75 9.81 10.88 -1.85
CA ASP A 75 9.87 12.00 -0.93
C ASP A 75 8.59 12.85 -0.97
N THR A 76 7.95 12.97 -2.13
CA THR A 76 6.69 13.72 -2.28
C THR A 76 5.48 12.99 -1.68
N GLU A 77 5.62 11.71 -1.31
CA GLU A 77 4.58 10.97 -0.57
C GLU A 77 4.40 11.52 0.85
N PHE A 78 5.38 12.25 1.38
CA PHE A 78 5.34 12.91 2.69
C PHE A 78 4.97 14.39 2.61
N GLU A 79 4.59 14.89 1.44
CA GLU A 79 4.13 16.26 1.25
C GLU A 79 2.63 16.25 0.97
N ILE A 80 1.84 16.99 1.76
CA ILE A 80 0.41 17.17 1.49
C ILE A 80 0.24 18.42 0.63
N THR A 81 -0.41 18.25 -0.52
CA THR A 81 -0.65 19.30 -1.52
C THR A 81 -2.13 19.66 -1.60
N GLU A 82 -2.49 20.70 -2.35
CA GLU A 82 -3.88 21.10 -2.57
C GLU A 82 -4.73 20.03 -3.28
N ASP A 83 -4.09 19.12 -4.03
CA ASP A 83 -4.75 17.99 -4.69
C ASP A 83 -5.07 16.82 -3.72
N ASP A 84 -4.50 16.83 -2.51
CA ASP A 84 -4.64 15.74 -1.55
C ASP A 84 -5.85 15.97 -0.64
N SER A 85 -7.04 15.70 -1.17
CA SER A 85 -8.25 15.53 -0.35
C SER A 85 -8.34 14.14 0.26
N ARG A 86 -9.10 13.98 1.36
CA ARG A 86 -9.32 12.65 1.98
C ARG A 86 -9.87 11.65 0.96
N ASN A 87 -10.83 12.07 0.14
CA ASN A 87 -11.39 11.24 -0.92
C ASN A 87 -10.33 10.84 -1.96
N ALA A 88 -9.51 11.79 -2.43
CA ALA A 88 -8.45 11.50 -3.39
C ALA A 88 -7.42 10.50 -2.83
N LEU A 89 -7.02 10.66 -1.56
CA LEU A 89 -6.10 9.76 -0.88
C LEU A 89 -6.70 8.37 -0.67
N MET A 90 -7.98 8.28 -0.25
CA MET A 90 -8.67 7.00 -0.09
C MET A 90 -8.94 6.31 -1.43
N LYS A 91 -9.16 7.05 -2.51
CA LYS A 91 -9.22 6.50 -3.86
C LYS A 91 -7.89 5.86 -4.26
N ARG A 92 -6.77 6.58 -4.08
CA ARG A 92 -5.41 6.04 -4.34
C ARG A 92 -5.11 4.82 -3.47
N TRP A 93 -5.50 4.83 -2.21
CA TRP A 93 -5.38 3.70 -1.29
C TRP A 93 -6.09 2.45 -1.83
N ASN A 94 -7.36 2.58 -2.19
CA ASN A 94 -8.14 1.45 -2.73
C ASN A 94 -7.58 0.94 -4.05
N GLU A 95 -7.19 1.82 -4.97
CA GLU A 95 -6.55 1.44 -6.24
C GLU A 95 -5.23 0.69 -6.02
N SER A 96 -4.44 1.11 -5.03
CA SER A 96 -3.13 0.50 -4.75
C SER A 96 -3.28 -0.86 -4.05
N TRP A 97 -4.27 -1.00 -3.16
CA TRP A 97 -4.64 -2.29 -2.58
C TRP A 97 -5.17 -3.27 -3.63
N GLU A 98 -5.90 -2.77 -4.62
CA GLU A 98 -6.39 -3.58 -5.73
C GLU A 98 -5.23 -4.11 -6.60
N ILE A 99 -4.19 -3.31 -6.83
CA ILE A 99 -2.94 -3.78 -7.47
C ILE A 99 -2.33 -4.93 -6.66
N LEU A 100 -2.11 -4.72 -5.36
CA LEU A 100 -1.56 -5.74 -4.46
C LEU A 100 -2.39 -7.03 -4.50
N ARG A 101 -3.72 -6.92 -4.35
CA ARG A 101 -4.65 -8.05 -4.34
C ARG A 101 -4.57 -8.83 -5.65
N ASN A 102 -4.67 -8.15 -6.79
CA ASN A 102 -4.61 -8.80 -8.10
C ASN A 102 -3.27 -9.51 -8.32
N THR A 103 -2.16 -8.89 -7.89
CA THR A 103 -0.84 -9.54 -7.95
C THR A 103 -0.80 -10.79 -7.09
N LEU A 104 -1.23 -10.74 -5.82
CA LEU A 104 -1.25 -11.92 -4.94
C LEU A 104 -2.16 -13.03 -5.47
N GLU A 105 -3.30 -12.69 -6.07
CA GLU A 105 -4.18 -13.70 -6.68
C GLU A 105 -3.57 -14.37 -7.91
N SER A 106 -2.64 -13.71 -8.60
CA SER A 106 -1.92 -14.28 -9.74
C SER A 106 -0.75 -15.19 -9.36
N LEU A 107 -0.27 -15.12 -8.11
CA LEU A 107 0.88 -15.90 -7.66
C LEU A 107 0.54 -17.37 -7.44
N THR A 108 1.48 -18.21 -7.85
CA THR A 108 1.51 -19.65 -7.61
C THR A 108 2.66 -20.01 -6.65
N PRO A 109 2.65 -21.20 -6.03
CA PRO A 109 3.77 -21.67 -5.21
C PRO A 109 5.14 -21.58 -5.89
N ASP A 110 5.20 -21.88 -7.19
CA ASP A 110 6.45 -21.86 -7.98
C ASP A 110 7.01 -20.44 -8.14
N ASP A 111 6.19 -19.40 -7.95
CA ASP A 111 6.63 -18.01 -8.00
C ASP A 111 7.39 -17.58 -6.74
N LEU A 112 7.17 -18.26 -5.61
CA LEU A 112 7.76 -17.87 -4.32
C LEU A 112 9.27 -18.06 -4.26
N ASP A 113 9.79 -19.02 -5.03
CA ASP A 113 11.22 -19.32 -5.12
C ASP A 113 11.92 -18.60 -6.28
N LYS A 114 11.19 -17.76 -7.05
CA LYS A 114 11.77 -17.03 -8.17
C LYS A 114 12.71 -15.94 -7.66
N THR A 115 13.93 -15.97 -8.20
CA THR A 115 14.88 -14.86 -8.04
C THR A 115 14.60 -13.80 -9.10
N ILE A 116 14.27 -12.59 -8.67
CA ILE A 116 14.11 -11.44 -9.57
C ILE A 116 15.44 -10.70 -9.63
N ILE A 117 16.04 -10.62 -10.82
CA ILE A 117 17.30 -9.92 -11.06
C ILE A 117 16.97 -8.52 -11.59
N ILE A 118 17.70 -7.54 -11.09
CA ILE A 118 17.52 -6.11 -11.34
C ILE A 118 18.80 -5.49 -11.89
#